data_AF-A0A916QSZ1-F1
#
_entry.id   AF-A0A916QSZ1-F1
#
_cell.length_a   1.000
_cell.length_b   1.000
_cell.length_c   1.000
_cell.angle_alpha   90.00
_cell.angle_beta   90.00
_cell.angle_gamma   90.00
#
_symmetry.space_group_name_H-M   'P 1'
#
loop_
_entity.id
_entity.type
_entity.pdbx_description
1 polymer ?
#
loop_
_entity_poly.entity_id
_entity_poly.type
_entity_poly.pdbx_seq_one_letter_code
_entity_poly.pdbx_strand_id
1 'polypeptide(L)'
;MAKQKASKKNYKNSRKSKYSHYSRNETVAIREVIERFLIVCEGEETEPNYLRSFRVPKDVIDVRGLGEEPSKLVKEPIKIRDKEDNNDLVWCVFDN
;
A
#
# COMPACT_ATOMS: atom_id res chain seq x y z
N MET A 1 12.90 -63.59 57.62
CA MET A 1 11.80 -62.59 57.57
C MET A 1 11.66 -62.08 56.15
N ALA A 2 10.41 -62.00 55.65
CA ALA A 2 9.82 -61.04 54.69
C ALA A 2 10.66 -60.49 53.50
N LYS A 3 10.16 -60.29 52.28
CA LYS A 3 8.83 -60.38 51.63
C LYS A 3 9.08 -60.11 50.13
N GLN A 4 8.42 -60.88 49.27
CA GLN A 4 7.64 -60.49 48.07
C GLN A 4 8.04 -59.22 47.27
N LYS A 5 8.37 -59.38 45.98
CA LYS A 5 7.52 -59.25 44.76
C LYS A 5 7.37 -57.81 44.23
N ALA A 6 7.17 -57.80 42.91
CA ALA A 6 6.57 -56.75 42.07
C ALA A 6 7.56 -55.66 41.59
N SER A 7 7.91 -55.65 40.30
CA SER A 7 7.11 -55.14 39.16
C SER A 7 7.29 -53.64 38.97
N LYS A 8 7.50 -53.27 37.69
CA LYS A 8 7.43 -51.94 37.07
C LYS A 8 8.69 -51.06 37.22
N LYS A 9 9.31 -50.76 36.07
CA LYS A 9 8.97 -49.52 35.34
C LYS A 9 9.67 -49.46 33.99
N ASN A 10 8.87 -49.39 32.93
CA ASN A 10 9.23 -48.79 31.65
C ASN A 10 9.68 -47.35 31.91
N TYR A 11 10.98 -47.07 31.82
CA TYR A 11 11.48 -45.71 31.93
C TYR A 11 11.38 -45.03 30.57
N LYS A 12 10.30 -44.26 30.38
CA LYS A 12 10.18 -43.26 29.32
C LYS A 12 11.30 -42.24 29.52
N ASN A 13 12.32 -42.23 28.66
CA ASN A 13 13.31 -41.15 28.71
C ASN A 13 12.87 -40.00 27.80
N SER A 14 12.32 -38.97 28.45
CA SER A 14 12.01 -37.67 27.87
C SER A 14 13.29 -36.96 27.42
N ARG A 15 13.53 -36.89 26.11
CA ARG A 15 14.47 -35.89 25.58
C ARG A 15 13.68 -34.62 25.28
N LYS A 16 13.56 -33.77 26.30
CA LYS A 16 13.24 -32.35 26.13
C LYS A 16 14.34 -31.75 25.25
N SER A 17 14.06 -31.46 23.97
CA SER A 17 14.79 -30.41 23.27
C SER A 17 14.17 -29.07 23.69
N LYS A 18 14.62 -28.60 24.85
CA LYS A 18 14.67 -27.17 25.15
C LYS A 18 15.55 -26.52 24.06
N TYR A 19 15.17 -25.32 23.61
CA TYR A 19 15.93 -24.44 22.72
C TYR A 19 15.94 -24.80 21.23
N SER A 20 14.81 -24.60 20.54
CA SER A 20 14.89 -23.96 19.21
C SER A 20 14.69 -22.49 19.48
N HIS A 21 15.82 -21.76 19.56
CA HIS A 21 15.79 -20.32 19.65
C HIS A 21 15.02 -19.80 18.44
N TYR A 22 13.97 -19.08 18.76
CA TYR A 22 13.15 -18.34 17.85
C TYR A 22 14.02 -17.26 17.18
N SER A 23 14.69 -17.60 16.07
CA SER A 23 15.06 -16.60 15.07
C SER A 23 14.06 -16.73 13.94
N ARG A 24 12.84 -16.26 14.21
CA ARG A 24 11.95 -15.88 13.14
C ARG A 24 12.66 -14.70 12.48
N ASN A 25 13.40 -14.96 11.41
CA ASN A 25 13.87 -13.93 10.50
C ASN A 25 12.61 -13.31 9.90
N GLU A 26 11.99 -12.40 10.63
CA GLU A 26 10.94 -11.54 10.11
C GLU A 26 11.64 -10.64 9.11
N THR A 27 11.61 -11.04 7.84
CA THR A 27 11.90 -10.13 6.74
C THR A 27 10.92 -8.98 6.87
N VAL A 28 11.37 -7.85 7.40
CA VAL A 28 10.57 -6.63 7.48
C VAL A 28 10.13 -6.31 6.06
N ALA A 29 8.83 -6.39 5.79
CA ALA A 29 8.29 -6.06 4.48
C ALA A 29 8.49 -4.56 4.25
N ILE A 30 9.48 -4.21 3.43
CA ILE A 30 9.72 -2.83 3.01
C ILE A 30 8.64 -2.52 1.97
N ARG A 31 7.76 -1.57 2.28
CA ARG A 31 6.83 -1.01 1.29
C ARG A 31 7.49 0.20 0.65
N GLU A 32 7.55 0.21 -0.67
CA GLU A 32 7.96 1.38 -1.42
C GLU A 32 6.89 2.47 -1.25
N VAL A 33 7.35 3.71 -1.02
CA VAL A 33 6.46 4.88 -0.97
C VAL A 33 6.05 5.19 -2.39
N ILE A 34 4.74 5.18 -2.67
CA ILE A 34 4.17 5.50 -3.97
C ILE A 34 3.58 6.90 -3.90
N GLU A 35 4.06 7.79 -4.77
CA GLU A 35 3.56 9.16 -4.88
C GLU A 35 2.15 9.18 -5.48
N ARG A 36 1.28 10.05 -4.95
CA ARG A 36 -0.06 10.27 -5.46
C ARG A 36 -0.11 11.46 -6.41
N PHE A 37 -0.83 11.30 -7.50
CA PHE A 37 -0.93 12.27 -8.59
C PHE A 37 -2.33 12.85 -8.69
N LEU A 38 -2.41 14.18 -8.69
CA LEU A 38 -3.57 14.92 -9.16
C LEU A 38 -3.33 15.31 -10.62
N ILE A 39 -4.09 14.72 -11.54
CA ILE A 39 -4.07 15.06 -12.96
C ILE A 39 -5.28 15.94 -13.27
N VAL A 40 -5.02 17.11 -13.82
CA VAL A 40 -6.05 18.08 -14.19
C VAL A 40 -6.01 18.32 -15.69
N CYS A 41 -7.12 18.04 -16.37
CA CYS A 41 -7.28 18.21 -17.80
C CYS A 41 -8.02 19.51 -18.12
N GLU A 42 -7.65 20.12 -19.24
CA GLU A 42 -8.39 21.23 -19.85
C GLU A 42 -9.82 20.82 -20.18
N GLY A 43 -10.00 19.76 -20.97
CA GLY A 43 -11.34 19.27 -21.29
C GLY A 43 -12.04 18.56 -20.12
N GLU A 44 -13.37 18.62 -20.14
CA GLU A 44 -14.22 18.00 -19.11
C GLU A 44 -14.38 16.48 -19.31
N GLU A 45 -14.46 16.05 -20.57
CA GLU A 45 -14.87 14.70 -20.93
C GLU A 45 -13.76 13.91 -21.65
N THR A 46 -13.18 14.46 -22.71
CA THR A 46 -12.28 13.72 -23.61
C THR A 46 -11.01 13.21 -22.95
N GLU A 47 -10.11 14.10 -22.52
CA GLU A 47 -8.85 13.68 -21.90
C GLU A 47 -9.06 12.96 -20.56
N PRO A 48 -9.97 13.43 -19.68
CA PRO A 48 -10.26 12.70 -18.45
C PRO A 48 -10.75 11.27 -18.70
N ASN A 49 -11.63 11.05 -19.68
CA ASN A 49 -12.10 9.69 -20.02
C ASN A 49 -11.01 8.84 -20.66
N TYR A 50 -10.15 9.43 -21.50
CA TYR A 50 -8.97 8.74 -22.03
C TYR A 50 -8.05 8.29 -20.89
N LEU A 51 -7.75 9.16 -19.93
CA LEU A 51 -6.89 8.83 -18.79
C LEU A 51 -7.53 7.81 -17.84
N ARG A 52 -8.83 7.92 -17.57
CA ARG A 52 -9.58 6.95 -16.76
C ARG A 52 -9.66 5.56 -17.37
N SER A 53 -9.39 5.43 -18.67
CA SER A 53 -9.37 4.13 -19.36
C SER A 53 -8.10 3.31 -19.06
N PHE A 54 -7.03 3.94 -18.58
CA PHE A 54 -5.80 3.23 -18.23
C PHE A 54 -5.99 2.34 -16.99
N ARG A 55 -5.32 1.19 -16.99
CA ARG A 55 -5.29 0.27 -15.84
C ARG A 55 -4.24 0.74 -14.83
N VAL A 56 -4.55 1.83 -14.15
CA VAL A 56 -3.74 2.41 -13.08
C VAL A 56 -4.48 2.33 -11.73
N PRO A 57 -3.77 2.17 -10.60
CA PRO A 57 -4.40 2.20 -9.29
C PRO A 57 -5.10 3.54 -9.06
N LYS A 58 -6.42 3.51 -8.84
CA LYS A 58 -7.23 4.73 -8.63
C LYS A 58 -6.89 5.44 -7.32
N ASP A 59 -6.31 4.72 -6.36
CA ASP A 59 -5.88 5.28 -5.08
C ASP A 59 -4.59 6.11 -5.19
N VAL A 60 -3.93 6.04 -6.36
CA VAL A 60 -2.66 6.73 -6.66
C VAL A 60 -2.89 7.89 -7.61
N ILE A 61 -3.94 7.85 -8.45
CA ILE A 61 -4.18 8.85 -9.48
C ILE A 61 -5.61 9.37 -9.39
N ASP A 62 -5.75 10.67 -9.16
CA ASP A 62 -7.00 11.41 -9.26
C ASP A 62 -7.02 12.21 -10.57
N VAL A 63 -8.05 12.02 -11.40
CA VAL A 63 -8.17 12.67 -12.72
C VAL A 63 -9.41 13.54 -12.75
N ARG A 64 -9.22 14.86 -12.92
CA ARG A 64 -10.29 15.87 -12.97
C ARG A 64 -10.26 16.62 -14.30
N GLY A 65 -11.42 16.74 -14.96
CA GLY A 65 -11.61 17.67 -16.07
C GLY A 65 -12.20 18.96 -15.54
N LEU A 66 -11.54 20.10 -15.77
CA LEU A 66 -12.06 21.38 -15.29
C LEU A 66 -12.94 22.10 -16.34
N GLY A 67 -12.76 21.83 -17.63
CA GLY A 67 -13.50 22.53 -18.68
C GLY A 67 -13.23 24.05 -18.70
N GLU A 68 -12.08 24.47 -18.15
CA GLU A 68 -11.74 25.88 -17.95
C GLU A 68 -10.67 26.33 -18.94
N GLU A 69 -10.61 27.64 -19.17
CA GLU A 69 -9.57 28.26 -19.99
C GLU A 69 -8.16 27.90 -19.47
N PRO A 70 -7.19 27.59 -20.34
CA PRO A 70 -5.83 27.17 -19.95
C PRO A 70 -5.15 28.07 -18.91
N SER A 71 -5.45 29.38 -18.96
CA SER A 71 -4.92 30.40 -18.04
C SER A 71 -5.34 30.18 -16.58
N LYS A 72 -6.50 29.56 -16.34
CA LYS A 72 -7.00 29.19 -15.01
C LYS A 72 -6.57 27.79 -14.58
N LEU A 73 -6.28 26.92 -15.56
CA LEU A 73 -5.89 25.52 -15.34
C LEU A 73 -4.60 25.35 -14.54
N VAL A 74 -3.76 26.39 -14.41
CA VAL A 74 -2.53 26.32 -13.59
C VAL A 74 -2.78 26.71 -12.13
N LYS A 75 -3.72 27.62 -11.87
CA LYS A 75 -3.96 28.15 -10.51
C LYS A 75 -4.91 27.29 -9.69
N GLU A 76 -5.92 26.71 -10.34
CA GLU A 76 -6.91 25.87 -9.65
C GLU A 76 -6.32 24.57 -9.08
N PRO A 77 -5.43 23.83 -9.77
CA PRO A 77 -4.86 22.60 -9.23
C PRO A 77 -4.00 22.81 -7.99
N ILE A 78 -3.28 23.95 -7.91
CA ILE A 78 -2.48 24.31 -6.74
C ILE A 78 -3.40 24.48 -5.52
N LYS A 79 -4.52 25.18 -5.69
CA LYS A 79 -5.52 25.35 -4.62
C LYS A 79 -6.15 24.02 -4.20
N ILE A 80 -6.40 23.11 -5.15
CA ILE A 80 -6.95 21.79 -4.86
C ILE A 80 -5.95 20.97 -4.04
N ARG A 81 -4.68 20.92 -4.48
CA ARG A 81 -3.61 20.24 -3.75
C ARG A 81 -3.47 20.76 -2.33
N ASP A 82 -3.38 22.08 -2.16
CA ASP A 82 -3.16 22.70 -0.84
C ASP A 82 -4.36 22.53 0.11
N LYS A 83 -5.57 22.29 -0.42
CA LYS A 83 -6.77 22.03 0.39
C LYS A 83 -6.94 20.57 0.78
N GLU A 84 -6.61 19.66 -0.13
CA GLU A 84 -6.91 18.24 0.03
C GLU A 84 -5.75 17.45 0.62
N ASP A 85 -4.52 18.00 0.62
CA ASP A 85 -3.28 17.49 1.25
C ASP A 85 -3.02 15.97 1.03
N ASN A 86 -3.57 15.44 -0.05
CA ASN A 86 -3.62 14.00 -0.34
C ASN A 86 -2.82 13.61 -1.59
N ASN A 87 -2.30 14.60 -2.33
CA ASN A 87 -1.59 14.39 -3.59
C ASN A 87 -0.19 15.01 -3.50
N ASP A 88 0.83 14.21 -3.79
CA ASP A 88 2.24 14.63 -3.76
C ASP A 88 2.61 15.44 -5.00
N LEU A 89 2.02 15.08 -6.15
CA LEU A 89 2.32 15.65 -7.45
C LEU A 89 1.06 16.14 -8.15
N VAL A 90 1.20 17.22 -8.94
CA VAL A 90 0.11 17.84 -9.70
C VAL A 90 0.54 17.97 -11.16
N TRP A 91 -0.22 17.38 -12.07
CA TRP A 91 0.05 17.36 -13.51
C TRP A 91 -1.11 18.04 -14.25
N CYS A 92 -0.80 19.03 -15.08
CA CYS A 92 -1.77 19.66 -15.97
C CYS A 92 -1.65 19.05 -17.37
N VAL A 93 -2.78 18.68 -17.97
CA VAL A 93 -2.87 18.14 -19.34
C VAL A 93 -3.53 19.19 -20.23
N PHE A 94 -2.83 19.54 -21.31
CA PHE A 94 -3.28 20.47 -22.34
C PHE A 94 -3.30 19.71 -23.67
N ASP A 95 -4.45 19.67 -24.33
CA ASP A 95 -4.61 19.10 -25.67
C ASP A 95 -5.04 20.24 -26.60
N ASN A 96 -4.12 20.68 -27.47
CA ASN A 96 -4.31 21.83 -28.37
C ASN A 96 -4.95 21.42 -29.70
#